data_AF-A0A7W4I3A3-F1
#
_entry.id   AF-A0A7W4I3A3-F1
#
_cell.length_a   1.000
_cell.length_b   1.000
_cell.length_c   1.000
_cell.angle_alpha   90.00
_cell.angle_beta   90.00
_cell.angle_gamma   90.00
#
_symmetry.space_group_name_H-M   'P 1'
#
loop_
_entity.id
_entity.type
_entity.pdbx_description
1 polymer ?
#
loop_
_entity_poly.entity_id
_entity_poly.type
_entity_poly.pdbx_seq_one_letter_code
_entity_poly.pdbx_strand_id
1 'polypeptide(L)'
;MHSTFSKEHILTLEQVCLLLGDGWHIDRLQSQQWRQVLRSPEYRHYSIIITCSYQQFQLLAVIDHCSDIAIKISHSRTPTAISRDIRRRLFTRLREKLADAASQRQKDVDRKQAKEWFIDAMSRLVSVERPRYDHSDRVCGLSHEGIGGEVQRYCYENYKINIKGLTMDETIRVVGFISQLRGQSNV
;
A
#
# COMPACT_ATOMS: atom_id res chain seq x y z
N MET A 1 10.56 -24.06 -9.01
CA MET A 1 11.80 -24.21 -8.22
C MET A 1 12.71 -23.03 -8.52
N HIS A 2 13.03 -22.22 -7.53
CA HIS A 2 14.03 -21.16 -7.66
C HIS A 2 15.42 -21.76 -7.42
N SER A 3 16.37 -21.39 -8.28
CA SER A 3 17.76 -21.82 -8.14
C SER A 3 18.51 -20.84 -7.23
N THR A 4 19.55 -21.33 -6.55
CA THR A 4 20.44 -20.48 -5.75
C THR A 4 21.35 -19.64 -6.67
N PHE A 5 21.68 -18.41 -6.24
CA PHE A 5 22.65 -17.59 -6.94
C PHE A 5 24.07 -18.13 -6.76
N SER A 6 24.82 -18.29 -7.86
CA SER A 6 26.26 -18.57 -7.81
C SER A 6 27.04 -17.29 -7.49
N LYS A 7 28.31 -17.42 -7.10
CA LYS A 7 29.19 -16.26 -6.88
C LYS A 7 29.34 -15.40 -8.13
N GLU A 8 29.41 -16.02 -9.31
CA GLU A 8 29.50 -15.31 -10.60
C GLU A 8 28.22 -14.51 -10.91
N HIS A 9 27.05 -15.05 -10.57
CA HIS A 9 25.80 -14.29 -10.70
C HIS A 9 25.81 -13.07 -9.77
N ILE A 10 26.29 -13.21 -8.52
CA ILE A 10 26.39 -12.07 -7.60
C ILE A 10 27.36 -11.01 -8.12
N LEU A 11 28.55 -11.39 -8.59
CA LEU A 11 29.51 -10.47 -9.17
C LEU A 11 28.94 -9.72 -10.39
N THR A 12 28.18 -10.43 -11.23
CA THR A 12 27.46 -9.83 -12.36
C THR A 12 26.47 -8.76 -11.89
N LEU A 13 25.69 -9.05 -10.83
CA LEU A 13 24.73 -8.11 -10.27
C LEU A 13 25.41 -6.90 -9.59
N GLU A 14 26.55 -7.09 -8.94
CA GLU A 14 27.34 -5.99 -8.38
C GLU A 14 27.85 -5.06 -9.50
N GLN A 15 28.35 -5.61 -10.60
CA GLN A 15 28.74 -4.84 -11.78
C GLN A 15 27.56 -4.12 -12.43
N VAL A 16 26.39 -4.76 -12.50
CA VAL A 16 25.15 -4.12 -12.96
C VAL A 16 24.81 -2.92 -12.08
N CYS A 17 24.90 -3.04 -10.75
CA CYS A 17 24.65 -1.93 -9.82
C CYS A 17 25.60 -0.76 -10.09
N LEU A 18 26.90 -1.01 -10.25
CA LEU A 18 27.88 0.02 -10.60
C LEU A 18 27.53 0.72 -11.92
N LEU A 19 27.12 -0.03 -12.94
CA LEU A 19 26.73 0.51 -14.25
C LEU A 19 25.40 1.26 -14.24
N LEU A 20 24.49 0.94 -13.31
CA LEU A 20 23.26 1.70 -13.11
C LEU A 20 23.55 3.08 -12.51
N GLY A 21 24.62 3.24 -11.73
CA GLY A 21 24.95 4.51 -11.08
C GLY A 21 24.00 4.82 -9.93
N ASP A 22 23.83 6.10 -9.59
CA ASP A 22 22.81 6.60 -8.65
C ASP A 22 22.75 5.84 -7.30
N GLY A 23 23.88 5.36 -6.79
CA GLY A 23 23.95 4.61 -5.52
C GLY A 23 23.25 3.24 -5.53
N TRP A 24 22.97 2.66 -6.71
CA TRP A 24 22.44 1.31 -6.81
C TRP A 24 23.41 0.30 -6.17
N HIS A 25 22.89 -0.61 -5.35
CA HIS A 25 23.64 -1.67 -4.70
C HIS A 25 22.74 -2.86 -4.36
N ILE A 26 23.36 -4.01 -4.04
CA ILE A 26 22.66 -5.17 -3.50
C ILE A 26 22.41 -4.93 -2.01
N ASP A 27 21.14 -4.89 -1.61
CA ASP A 27 20.73 -4.84 -0.21
C ASP A 27 20.92 -6.22 0.42
N ARG A 28 22.02 -6.40 1.14
CA ARG A 28 22.37 -7.66 1.79
C ARG A 28 21.43 -8.03 2.94
N LEU A 29 20.72 -7.08 3.54
CA LEU A 29 19.77 -7.36 4.63
C LEU A 29 18.47 -7.98 4.10
N GLN A 30 18.07 -7.58 2.89
CA GLN A 30 16.84 -8.06 2.25
C GLN A 30 17.07 -9.20 1.25
N SER A 31 18.33 -9.50 0.93
CA SER A 31 18.72 -10.57 0.02
C SER A 31 18.83 -11.92 0.73
N GLN A 32 18.60 -12.99 -0.02
CA GLN A 32 18.68 -14.38 0.40
C GLN A 32 19.41 -15.22 -0.66
N GLN A 33 19.67 -16.49 -0.39
CA GLN A 33 20.41 -17.37 -1.33
C GLN A 33 19.73 -17.49 -2.72
N TRP A 34 18.40 -17.46 -2.77
CA TRP A 34 17.59 -17.64 -3.99
C TRP A 34 17.01 -16.32 -4.53
N ARG A 35 17.25 -15.19 -3.86
CA ARG A 35 16.69 -13.87 -4.19
C ARG A 35 17.68 -12.75 -3.85
N GLN A 36 18.00 -11.89 -4.81
CA GLN A 36 18.74 -10.66 -4.56
C GLN A 36 17.79 -9.45 -4.61
N VAL A 37 18.07 -8.44 -3.82
CA VAL A 37 17.30 -7.18 -3.81
C VAL A 37 18.26 -6.05 -4.13
N LEU A 38 17.98 -5.31 -5.19
CA LEU A 38 18.71 -4.12 -5.57
C LEU A 38 17.94 -2.90 -5.09
N ARG A 39 18.66 -1.92 -4.52
CA ARG A 39 18.11 -0.64 -4.04
C ARG A 39 19.06 0.50 -4.34
N SER A 40 18.52 1.71 -4.35
CA SER A 40 19.27 2.95 -4.47
C SER A 40 18.70 3.99 -3.49
N PRO A 41 19.56 4.77 -2.79
CA PRO A 41 19.12 5.90 -1.97
C PRO A 41 18.42 7.01 -2.76
N GLU A 42 18.75 7.16 -4.05
CA GLU A 42 18.16 8.16 -4.96
C GLU A 42 16.71 7.79 -5.32
N TYR A 43 16.42 6.50 -5.45
CA TYR A 43 15.09 5.97 -5.77
C TYR A 43 14.46 5.34 -4.52
N ARG A 44 14.24 6.16 -3.48
CA ARG A 44 13.55 5.70 -2.25
C ARG A 44 12.21 5.07 -2.61
N HIS A 45 11.83 4.03 -1.86
CA HIS A 45 10.63 3.24 -2.08
C HIS A 45 10.63 2.38 -3.35
N TYR A 46 11.70 2.41 -4.15
CA TYR A 46 11.83 1.55 -5.31
C TYR A 46 12.89 0.47 -5.08
N SER A 47 12.60 -0.76 -5.50
CA SER A 47 13.57 -1.85 -5.48
C SER A 47 13.37 -2.79 -6.65
N ILE A 48 14.43 -3.50 -7.02
CA ILE A 48 14.36 -4.58 -7.99
C ILE A 48 14.64 -5.88 -7.27
N ILE A 49 13.63 -6.74 -7.20
CA ILE A 49 13.78 -8.10 -6.70
C ILE A 49 14.23 -8.98 -7.86
N ILE A 50 15.30 -9.74 -7.67
CA ILE A 50 15.84 -10.64 -8.68
C ILE A 50 15.78 -12.06 -8.14
N THR A 51 15.09 -12.94 -8.85
CA THR A 51 15.14 -14.39 -8.59
C THR A 51 15.87 -15.11 -9.72
N CYS A 52 16.51 -16.23 -9.39
CA CYS A 52 17.28 -17.04 -10.31
C CYS A 52 16.45 -18.27 -10.74
N SER A 53 16.49 -18.56 -12.04
CA SER A 53 15.94 -19.78 -12.65
C SER A 53 16.99 -20.37 -13.59
N TYR A 54 16.85 -21.62 -14.02
CA TYR A 54 17.89 -22.42 -14.69
C TYR A 54 18.78 -21.66 -15.70
N GLN A 55 18.25 -20.72 -16.51
CA GLN A 55 19.03 -19.92 -17.46
C GLN A 55 18.70 -18.41 -17.45
N GLN A 56 17.86 -17.95 -16.54
CA GLN A 56 17.32 -16.59 -16.58
C GLN A 56 17.17 -15.98 -15.19
N PHE A 57 17.51 -14.70 -15.11
CA PHE A 57 17.09 -13.83 -14.04
C PHE A 57 15.65 -13.38 -14.30
N GLN A 58 14.81 -13.46 -13.27
CA GLN A 58 13.51 -12.79 -13.23
C GLN A 58 13.64 -11.56 -12.34
N LEU A 59 13.46 -10.38 -12.94
CA LEU A 59 13.55 -9.10 -12.25
C LEU A 59 12.14 -8.56 -12.07
N LEU A 60 11.77 -8.23 -10.84
CA LEU A 60 10.50 -7.62 -10.47
C LEU A 60 10.78 -6.24 -9.87
N ALA A 61 10.30 -5.21 -10.54
CA ALA A 61 10.23 -3.87 -9.99
C ALA A 61 9.15 -3.81 -8.90
N VAL A 62 9.49 -3.20 -7.77
CA VAL A 62 8.59 -3.01 -6.63
C VAL A 62 8.65 -1.56 -6.18
N ILE A 63 7.47 -0.94 -6.07
CA ILE A 63 7.29 0.38 -5.48
C ILE A 63 6.54 0.19 -4.16
N ASP A 64 7.14 0.63 -3.05
CA ASP A 64 6.69 0.36 -1.68
C ASP A 64 6.51 -1.14 -1.41
N HIS A 65 5.27 -1.61 -1.47
CA HIS A 65 4.89 -3.01 -1.27
C HIS A 65 4.16 -3.61 -2.48
N CYS A 66 4.04 -2.85 -3.57
CA CYS A 66 3.29 -3.24 -4.76
C CYS A 66 4.25 -3.65 -5.89
N SER A 67 3.98 -4.82 -6.48
CA SER A 67 4.64 -5.25 -7.70
C SER A 67 4.24 -4.35 -8.86
N ASP A 68 5.23 -3.90 -9.64
CA ASP A 68 5.04 -3.11 -10.85
C ASP A 68 5.30 -3.99 -12.09
N ILE A 69 6.45 -3.85 -12.74
CA ILE A 69 6.80 -4.56 -13.96
C ILE A 69 7.74 -5.73 -13.65
N ALA A 70 7.48 -6.88 -14.27
CA ALA A 70 8.38 -8.03 -14.28
C ALA A 70 9.04 -8.22 -15.65
N ILE A 71 10.35 -8.49 -15.67
CA ILE A 71 11.10 -8.83 -16.88
C ILE A 71 11.97 -10.07 -16.66
N LYS A 72 12.22 -10.80 -17.75
CA LYS A 72 13.17 -11.91 -17.78
C LYS A 72 14.40 -11.52 -18.60
N ILE A 73 15.57 -11.95 -18.12
CA ILE A 73 16.88 -11.66 -18.71
C ILE A 73 17.73 -12.94 -18.67
N SER A 74 18.36 -13.32 -19.78
CA SER A 74 19.27 -14.47 -19.83
C SER A 74 20.51 -14.28 -18.94
N HIS A 75 20.97 -15.34 -18.28
CA HIS A 75 22.24 -15.35 -17.53
C HIS A 75 23.46 -15.07 -18.43
N SER A 76 23.38 -15.39 -19.72
CA SER A 76 24.48 -15.17 -20.68
C SER A 76 24.69 -13.70 -21.06
N ARG A 77 23.82 -12.78 -20.62
CA ARG A 77 23.95 -11.36 -20.94
C ARG A 77 25.04 -10.71 -20.10
N THR A 78 25.82 -9.84 -20.74
CA THR A 78 26.84 -9.04 -20.05
C THR A 78 26.20 -8.04 -19.08
N PRO A 79 26.90 -7.63 -18.00
CA PRO A 79 26.42 -6.61 -17.07
C PRO A 79 25.92 -5.32 -17.76
N THR A 80 26.62 -4.88 -18.82
CA THR A 80 26.24 -3.73 -19.64
C THR A 80 24.90 -3.94 -20.37
N ALA A 81 24.68 -5.14 -20.91
CA ALA A 81 23.40 -5.46 -21.56
C ALA A 81 22.25 -5.53 -20.54
N ILE A 82 22.50 -6.06 -19.35
CA ILE A 82 21.51 -6.15 -18.27
C ILE A 82 21.14 -4.75 -17.74
N SER A 83 22.12 -3.92 -17.41
CA SER A 83 21.87 -2.54 -16.92
C SER A 83 21.12 -1.69 -17.95
N ARG A 84 21.43 -1.82 -19.25
CA ARG A 84 20.68 -1.16 -20.32
C ARG A 84 19.23 -1.65 -20.39
N ASP A 85 18.99 -2.95 -20.24
CA ASP A 85 17.62 -3.50 -20.21
C ASP A 85 16.84 -3.03 -18.99
N ILE A 86 17.46 -2.95 -17.82
CA ILE A 86 16.84 -2.39 -16.61
C ILE A 86 16.42 -0.93 -16.86
N ARG A 87 17.35 -0.08 -17.34
CA ARG A 87 17.04 1.33 -17.65
C ARG A 87 15.89 1.46 -18.65
N ARG A 88 15.92 0.67 -19.73
CA ARG A 88 14.92 0.77 -20.81
C ARG A 88 13.56 0.20 -20.45
N ARG A 89 13.50 -0.82 -19.58
CA ARG A 89 12.27 -1.60 -19.36
C ARG A 89 11.67 -1.40 -17.98
N LEU A 90 12.51 -1.20 -16.96
CA LEU A 90 12.05 -1.00 -15.58
C LEU A 90 12.04 0.49 -15.20
N PHE A 91 12.97 1.29 -15.71
CA PHE A 91 13.02 2.73 -15.34
C PHE A 91 12.12 3.62 -16.20
N THR A 92 11.36 3.05 -17.13
CA THR A 92 10.42 3.79 -17.98
C THR A 92 9.39 4.51 -17.11
N ARG A 93 9.40 5.85 -17.17
CA ARG A 93 8.54 6.74 -16.36
C ARG A 93 8.67 6.50 -14.86
N LEU A 94 9.82 6.00 -14.39
CA LEU A 94 10.03 5.65 -12.98
C LEU A 94 9.76 6.83 -12.03
N ARG A 95 10.23 8.03 -12.37
CA ARG A 95 10.02 9.22 -11.54
C ARG A 95 8.53 9.58 -11.39
N GLU A 96 7.76 9.45 -12.47
CA GLU A 96 6.31 9.69 -12.44
C GLU A 96 5.61 8.64 -11.57
N LYS A 97 5.93 7.36 -11.75
CA LYS A 97 5.40 6.28 -10.91
C LYS A 97 5.70 6.48 -9.43
N LEU A 98 6.91 6.93 -9.10
CA LEU A 98 7.30 7.24 -7.72
C LEU A 98 6.53 8.45 -7.16
N ALA A 99 6.29 9.48 -7.97
CA ALA A 99 5.49 10.64 -7.59
C ALA A 99 4.02 10.25 -7.34
N ASP A 100 3.44 9.42 -8.22
CA ASP A 100 2.08 8.91 -8.06
C ASP A 100 1.95 8.07 -6.78
N ALA A 101 2.89 7.17 -6.53
CA ALA A 101 2.94 6.37 -5.32
C ALA A 101 3.11 7.24 -4.07
N ALA A 102 3.92 8.31 -4.13
CA ALA A 102 4.05 9.26 -3.02
C ALA A 102 2.73 10.01 -2.75
N SER A 103 2.03 10.46 -3.80
CA SER A 103 0.71 11.10 -3.65
C SER A 103 -0.31 10.14 -3.04
N GLN A 104 -0.32 8.88 -3.49
CA GLN A 104 -1.22 7.87 -2.94
C GLN A 104 -0.92 7.59 -1.46
N ARG A 105 0.36 7.47 -1.09
CA ARG A 105 0.76 7.34 0.32
C ARG A 105 0.28 8.50 1.17
N GLN A 106 0.41 9.74 0.68
CA GLN A 106 -0.08 10.91 1.41
C GLN A 106 -1.59 10.85 1.60
N LYS A 107 -2.35 10.51 0.54
CA LYS A 107 -3.81 10.34 0.63
C LYS A 107 -4.20 9.25 1.63
N ASP A 108 -3.45 8.15 1.70
CA ASP A 108 -3.71 7.08 2.66
C ASP A 108 -3.41 7.51 4.10
N VAL A 109 -2.36 8.32 4.32
CA VAL A 109 -2.06 8.95 5.61
C VAL A 109 -3.18 9.90 6.03
N ASP A 110 -3.60 10.80 5.13
CA ASP A 110 -4.66 11.77 5.40
C ASP A 110 -5.98 11.06 5.69
N ARG A 111 -6.31 10.01 4.92
CA ARG A 111 -7.50 9.18 5.15
C ARG A 111 -7.46 8.47 6.49
N LYS A 112 -6.29 7.96 6.89
CA LYS A 112 -6.11 7.32 8.20
C LYS A 112 -6.31 8.34 9.32
N GLN A 113 -5.74 9.53 9.19
CA GLN A 113 -5.90 10.61 10.16
C GLN A 113 -7.36 11.08 10.27
N ALA A 114 -8.05 11.27 9.15
CA ALA A 114 -9.47 11.61 9.15
C ALA A 114 -10.34 10.54 9.83
N LYS A 115 -10.03 9.26 9.60
CA LYS A 115 -10.69 8.12 10.29
C LYS A 115 -10.48 8.20 11.80
N GLU A 116 -9.25 8.47 12.24
CA GLU A 116 -8.92 8.61 13.66
C GLU A 116 -9.69 9.76 14.32
N TRP A 117 -9.72 10.94 13.69
CA TRP A 117 -10.51 12.06 14.20
C TRP A 117 -12.00 11.77 14.28
N PHE A 118 -12.55 11.08 13.28
CA PHE A 118 -13.95 10.66 13.30
C PHE A 118 -14.25 9.73 14.49
N ILE A 119 -13.38 8.74 14.73
CA ILE A 119 -13.50 7.82 15.86
C ILE A 119 -13.42 8.58 17.20
N ASP A 120 -12.50 9.54 17.32
CA ASP A 120 -12.33 10.35 18.52
C ASP A 120 -13.49 11.32 18.75
N ALA A 121 -14.13 11.82 17.69
CA ALA A 121 -15.37 12.60 17.81
C ALA A 121 -16.52 11.72 18.31
N MET A 122 -16.67 10.51 17.75
CA MET A 122 -17.72 9.56 18.17
C MET A 122 -17.53 9.08 19.61
N SER A 123 -16.29 8.90 20.08
CA SER A 123 -16.00 8.44 21.45
C SER A 123 -16.38 9.44 22.54
N ARG A 124 -16.59 10.71 22.17
CA ARG A 124 -17.14 11.73 23.07
C ARG A 124 -18.65 11.63 23.26
N LEU A 125 -19.34 10.90 22.36
CA LEU A 125 -20.79 10.77 22.34
C LEU A 125 -21.25 9.42 22.89
N VAL A 126 -20.55 8.34 22.55
CA VAL A 126 -20.90 6.96 22.93
C VAL A 126 -19.63 6.15 23.21
N SER A 127 -19.76 4.97 23.81
CA SER A 127 -18.64 4.04 23.91
C SER A 127 -18.30 3.52 22.51
N VAL A 128 -17.00 3.51 22.17
CA VAL A 128 -16.53 3.15 20.84
C VAL A 128 -15.55 1.98 20.90
N GLU A 129 -15.81 0.94 20.11
CA GLU A 129 -14.89 -0.17 19.86
C GLU A 129 -14.14 0.07 18.55
N ARG A 130 -12.82 0.22 18.63
CA ARG A 130 -11.95 0.35 17.46
C ARG A 130 -11.81 -1.00 16.74
N PRO A 131 -11.78 -1.02 15.39
CA PRO A 131 -11.64 -2.26 14.64
C PRO A 131 -10.28 -2.91 14.93
N ARG A 132 -10.28 -4.24 15.09
CA ARG A 132 -9.04 -5.01 15.35
C ARG A 132 -8.14 -5.11 14.11
N TYR A 133 -8.71 -4.91 12.91
CA TYR A 133 -8.00 -5.03 11.65
C TYR A 133 -8.29 -3.82 10.75
N ASP A 134 -7.22 -3.23 10.21
CA ASP A 134 -7.28 -2.02 9.37
C ASP A 134 -7.86 -2.26 7.96
N HIS A 135 -8.08 -3.52 7.57
CA HIS A 135 -8.59 -3.91 6.25
C HIS A 135 -10.11 -4.12 6.18
N SER A 136 -10.84 -3.80 7.25
CA SER A 136 -12.31 -3.90 7.24
C SER A 136 -12.96 -2.59 6.82
N ASP A 137 -14.09 -2.67 6.11
CA ASP A 137 -14.95 -1.50 5.84
C ASP A 137 -15.55 -0.92 7.14
N ARG A 138 -15.43 -1.63 8.26
CA ARG A 138 -15.83 -1.16 9.58
C ARG A 138 -14.89 -0.05 10.06
N VAL A 139 -15.48 1.11 10.31
CA VAL A 139 -14.81 2.28 10.88
C VAL A 139 -14.70 2.12 12.39
N CYS A 140 -15.82 1.85 13.06
CA CYS A 140 -15.87 1.58 14.50
C CYS A 140 -17.17 0.87 14.91
N GLY A 141 -17.17 0.23 16.08
CA GLY A 141 -18.37 -0.23 16.78
C GLY A 141 -18.83 0.81 17.80
N LEU A 142 -20.13 0.86 18.06
CA LEU A 142 -20.78 1.80 18.98
C LEU A 142 -21.53 1.01 20.06
N SER A 143 -21.50 1.49 21.29
CA SER A 143 -22.37 1.00 22.36
C SER A 143 -22.73 2.11 23.35
N HIS A 144 -24.00 2.15 23.76
CA HIS A 144 -24.49 3.07 24.77
C HIS A 144 -25.82 2.56 25.35
N GLU A 145 -25.91 2.37 26.66
CA GLU A 145 -27.17 2.07 27.38
C GLU A 145 -28.11 1.05 26.67
N GLY A 146 -27.59 -0.12 26.29
CA GLY A 146 -28.37 -1.17 25.62
C GLY A 146 -28.55 -1.00 24.10
N ILE A 147 -28.16 0.15 23.55
CA ILE A 147 -28.06 0.41 22.11
C ILE A 147 -26.69 -0.03 21.63
N GLY A 148 -26.66 -0.82 20.57
CA GLY A 148 -25.43 -1.27 19.90
C GLY A 148 -25.41 -0.81 18.45
N GLY A 149 -24.23 -0.63 17.87
CA GLY A 149 -24.13 -0.26 16.47
C GLY A 149 -22.74 -0.38 15.87
N GLU A 150 -22.67 -0.05 14.60
CA GLU A 150 -21.40 0.05 13.87
C GLU A 150 -21.49 1.12 12.80
N VAL A 151 -20.36 1.77 12.54
CA VAL A 151 -20.15 2.64 11.40
C VAL A 151 -19.25 1.91 10.41
N GLN A 152 -19.68 1.90 9.15
CA GLN A 152 -18.96 1.32 8.03
C GLN A 152 -18.77 2.38 6.95
N ARG A 153 -17.66 2.29 6.22
CA ARG A 153 -17.52 3.06 4.99
C ARG A 153 -18.52 2.54 3.97
N TYR A 154 -19.19 3.45 3.28
CA TYR A 154 -20.05 3.18 2.14
C TYR A 154 -19.39 3.72 0.87
N CYS A 155 -20.04 3.61 -0.29
CA CYS A 155 -19.43 4.06 -1.54
C CYS A 155 -19.00 5.54 -1.48
N TYR A 156 -17.80 5.82 -2.02
CA TYR A 156 -17.18 7.16 -2.04
C TYR A 156 -16.89 7.72 -0.63
N GLU A 157 -17.40 8.93 -0.35
CA GLU A 157 -17.27 9.66 0.92
C GLU A 157 -18.49 9.47 1.84
N ASN A 158 -19.31 8.45 1.56
CA ASN A 158 -20.49 8.16 2.37
C ASN A 158 -20.18 7.13 3.46
N TYR A 159 -20.96 7.19 4.53
CA TYR A 159 -20.89 6.23 5.63
C TYR A 159 -22.25 5.56 5.82
N LYS A 160 -22.20 4.29 6.19
CA LYS A 160 -23.34 3.50 6.62
C LYS A 160 -23.28 3.37 8.13
N ILE A 161 -24.37 3.69 8.80
CA ILE A 161 -24.54 3.43 10.23
C ILE A 161 -25.60 2.33 10.41
N ASN A 162 -25.30 1.34 11.24
CA ASN A 162 -26.22 0.31 11.66
C ASN A 162 -26.43 0.45 13.16
N ILE A 163 -27.67 0.68 13.60
CA ILE A 163 -28.04 0.86 15.01
C ILE A 163 -29.05 -0.23 15.37
N LYS A 164 -28.86 -0.86 16.52
CA LYS A 164 -29.66 -1.95 17.06
C LYS A 164 -30.08 -1.63 18.49
N GLY A 165 -31.22 -2.17 18.91
CA GLY A 165 -31.75 -1.96 20.26
C GLY A 165 -32.61 -0.70 20.41
N LEU A 166 -33.03 -0.08 19.30
CA LEU A 166 -33.99 1.04 19.33
C LEU A 166 -35.42 0.54 19.44
N THR A 167 -36.24 1.28 20.18
CA THR A 167 -37.70 1.18 20.13
C THR A 167 -38.26 1.78 18.83
N MET A 168 -39.54 1.50 18.55
CA MET A 168 -40.23 2.10 17.40
C MET A 168 -40.22 3.63 17.44
N ASP A 169 -40.47 4.21 18.61
CA ASP A 169 -40.50 5.65 18.79
C ASP A 169 -39.10 6.30 18.64
N GLU A 170 -38.05 5.68 19.19
CA GLU A 170 -36.67 6.15 18.97
C GLU A 170 -36.26 6.05 17.50
N THR A 171 -36.73 5.02 16.78
CA THR A 171 -36.48 4.89 15.34
C THR A 171 -37.12 6.06 14.58
N ILE A 172 -38.36 6.42 14.90
CA ILE A 172 -39.06 7.58 14.30
C ILE A 172 -38.29 8.86 14.62
N ARG A 173 -37.86 9.05 15.88
CA ARG A 173 -37.10 10.23 16.31
C ARG A 173 -35.76 10.38 15.57
N VAL A 174 -35.00 9.29 15.39
CA VAL A 174 -33.74 9.32 14.64
C VAL A 174 -33.97 9.73 13.19
N VAL A 175 -34.95 9.14 12.50
CA VAL A 175 -35.28 9.49 11.11
C VAL A 175 -35.74 10.95 10.99
N GLY A 176 -36.60 11.39 11.92
CA GLY A 176 -37.07 12.78 11.97
C GLY A 176 -35.95 13.78 12.18
N PHE A 177 -35.04 13.52 13.12
CA PHE A 177 -33.89 14.37 13.41
C PHE A 177 -32.95 14.51 12.22
N ILE A 178 -32.57 13.40 11.58
CA ILE A 178 -31.71 13.43 10.38
C ILE A 178 -32.38 14.20 9.23
N SER A 179 -33.69 14.02 9.05
CA SER A 179 -34.45 14.71 8.01
C SER A 179 -34.48 16.23 8.23
N GLN A 180 -34.67 16.68 9.47
CA GLN A 180 -34.65 18.10 9.83
C GLN A 180 -33.28 18.74 9.61
N LEU A 181 -32.19 18.08 10.05
CA LEU A 181 -30.83 18.59 9.86
C LEU A 181 -30.47 18.77 8.38
N ARG A 182 -30.93 17.86 7.51
CA ARG A 182 -30.70 17.97 6.06
C ARG A 182 -31.59 19.01 5.39
N GLY A 183 -32.82 19.18 5.87
CA GLY A 183 -33.74 20.22 5.38
C GLY A 183 -33.31 21.65 5.70
N GLN A 184 -32.46 21.84 6.71
CA GLN A 184 -31.91 23.14 7.10
C GLN A 184 -30.69 23.59 6.28
N SER A 185 -30.12 22.73 5.42
CA SER A 185 -28.91 23.04 4.62
C SER A 185 -29.20 23.73 3.26
N ASN A 186 -30.40 24.29 3.07
CA ASN A 186 -30.82 25.00 1.85
C ASN A 186 -31.10 26.52 2.08
N VAL A 187 -30.43 27.15 3.04
CA VAL A 187 -30.41 28.61 3.22
C VAL A 187 -28.98 29.11 3.32
#